data_AF-A0AAW2ITZ3-F1
#
_entry.id   AF-A0AAW2ITZ3-F1
#
_cell.length_a   1.000
_cell.length_b   1.000
_cell.length_c   1.000
_cell.angle_alpha   90.00
_cell.angle_beta   90.00
_cell.angle_gamma   90.00
#
_symmetry.space_group_name_H-M   'P 1'
#
loop_
_entity.id
_entity.type
_entity.pdbx_description
1 polymer ?
#
loop_
_entity_poly.entity_id
_entity_poly.type
_entity_poly.pdbx_seq_one_letter_code
_entity_poly.pdbx_strand_id
1 'polypeptide(L)'
;MDLLPLVALASLPACLFFLLWYHKAIRSSRFPPSACAWQLVWNMSMSPLASLANLAQIYGPIFSLSVGALLIIVASSPETVMEILKTRNRIFSGRYIPSLYYKIIPHMEQSSVLGSRACNDDWKYIRRMCHDWLFSMKAIKQRNEVRERKMIEMANYLRDKEGKIVTLRHIVFATLANSMSSMMVSRDLIDIERECKGRNQRLMGFIEAIMLDVLGTPSVVDLFPTLDGLLGFWERRKATKLHQEFKSLWGKVIEERREEKCVREAPSQDLLDALIYNGFCNDKICGLLMTCTVKNYVIPKDSVILINNWALARDPVTWDEPLKFKPKRFLESKLELKGNLQFEFIPFGGWEKDLSGT
;
A
#
# COMPACT_ATOMS: atom_id res chain seq x y z
N MET A 1 8.39 -18.09 50.54
CA MET A 1 7.12 -17.51 50.07
C MET A 1 7.41 -16.66 48.86
N ASP A 2 6.83 -16.98 47.72
CA ASP A 2 7.07 -16.24 46.49
C ASP A 2 6.37 -14.88 46.54
N LEU A 3 7.10 -13.82 46.21
CA LEU A 3 6.57 -12.45 46.21
C LEU A 3 5.80 -12.11 44.92
N LEU A 4 5.97 -12.92 43.86
CA LEU A 4 5.32 -12.76 42.55
C LEU A 4 3.78 -12.64 42.61
N PRO A 5 3.04 -13.50 43.34
CA PRO A 5 1.58 -13.38 43.44
C PRO A 5 1.13 -12.09 44.15
N LEU A 6 1.86 -11.65 45.19
CA LEU A 6 1.57 -10.42 45.92
C LEU A 6 1.80 -9.17 45.07
N VAL A 7 2.90 -9.12 44.30
CA VAL A 7 3.16 -8.03 43.35
C VAL A 7 2.12 -8.02 42.22
N ALA A 8 1.71 -9.20 41.72
CA ALA A 8 0.65 -9.30 40.73
C ALA A 8 -0.70 -8.75 41.26
N LEU A 9 -1.14 -9.18 42.45
CA LEU A 9 -2.35 -8.64 43.08
C LEU A 9 -2.26 -7.14 43.36
N ALA A 10 -1.11 -6.63 43.79
CA ALA A 10 -0.92 -5.19 44.03
C ALA A 10 -0.96 -4.34 42.75
N SER A 11 -0.60 -4.92 41.59
CA SER A 11 -0.66 -4.23 40.30
C SER A 11 -2.07 -4.15 39.71
N LEU A 12 -2.95 -5.12 40.01
CA LEU A 12 -4.30 -5.18 39.43
C LEU A 12 -5.14 -3.91 39.66
N PRO A 13 -5.22 -3.31 40.87
CA PRO A 13 -5.93 -2.04 41.08
C PRO A 13 -5.35 -0.87 40.29
N ALA A 14 -4.02 -0.80 40.14
CA ALA A 14 -3.36 0.24 39.36
C ALA A 14 -3.65 0.10 37.86
N CYS A 15 -3.62 -1.14 37.33
CA CYS A 15 -4.03 -1.43 35.96
C CYS A 15 -5.51 -1.13 35.72
N LEU A 16 -6.41 -1.51 36.65
CA LEU A 16 -7.84 -1.18 36.58
C LEU A 16 -8.08 0.33 36.61
N PHE A 17 -7.40 1.06 37.50
CA PHE A 17 -7.48 2.53 37.56
C PHE A 17 -6.97 3.17 36.27
N PHE A 18 -5.84 2.71 35.73
CA PHE A 18 -5.29 3.21 34.47
C PHE A 18 -6.23 2.94 33.29
N LEU A 19 -6.81 1.74 33.18
CA LEU A 19 -7.80 1.39 32.16
C LEU A 19 -9.08 2.22 32.29
N LEU A 20 -9.62 2.40 33.50
CA LEU A 20 -10.80 3.22 33.75
C LEU A 20 -10.54 4.71 33.47
N TRP A 21 -9.36 5.22 33.83
CA TRP A 21 -8.93 6.59 33.52
C TRP A 21 -8.74 6.80 32.01
N TYR A 22 -8.09 5.86 31.31
CA TYR A 22 -7.90 5.85 29.86
C TYR A 22 -9.25 5.83 29.13
N HIS A 23 -10.16 4.94 29.50
CA HIS A 23 -11.53 4.93 28.96
C HIS A 23 -12.31 6.21 29.28
N LYS A 24 -12.11 6.82 30.45
CA LYS A 24 -12.78 8.10 30.82
C LYS A 24 -12.20 9.30 30.06
N ALA A 25 -10.90 9.32 29.78
CA ALA A 25 -10.25 10.34 28.96
C ALA A 25 -10.70 10.25 27.48
N ILE A 26 -10.82 9.02 26.96
CA ILE A 26 -11.32 8.74 25.60
C ILE A 26 -12.81 9.09 25.45
N ARG A 27 -13.61 8.98 26.52
CA ARG A 27 -15.03 9.41 26.55
C ARG A 27 -15.26 10.93 26.48
N SER A 28 -14.24 11.74 26.22
CA SER A 28 -14.41 13.14 25.83
C SER A 28 -15.18 13.26 24.52
N SER A 29 -16.24 14.07 24.48
CA SER A 29 -17.18 14.22 23.36
C SER A 29 -16.61 14.85 22.08
N ARG A 30 -15.29 14.96 21.98
CA ARG A 30 -14.54 15.49 20.82
C ARG A 30 -13.72 14.42 20.09
N PHE A 31 -13.73 13.17 20.54
CA PHE A 31 -13.07 12.04 19.87
C PHE A 31 -14.10 11.03 19.32
N PRO A 32 -13.76 10.29 18.24
CA PRO A 32 -14.63 9.22 17.74
C PRO A 32 -14.84 8.11 18.79
N PRO A 33 -16.03 7.49 18.87
CA PRO A 33 -16.29 6.33 19.72
C PRO A 33 -15.20 5.26 19.58
N SER A 34 -14.82 4.61 20.69
CA SER A 34 -13.65 3.75 20.72
C SER A 34 -13.99 2.27 20.87
N ALA A 35 -13.56 1.47 19.90
CA ALA A 35 -13.58 0.02 19.91
C ALA A 35 -12.26 -0.54 20.49
N CYS A 36 -12.34 -1.69 21.13
CA CYS A 36 -11.19 -2.39 21.71
C CYS A 36 -10.65 -3.43 20.71
N ALA A 37 -9.32 -3.53 20.55
CA ALA A 37 -8.69 -4.42 19.57
C ALA A 37 -9.14 -5.89 19.62
N TRP A 38 -9.51 -6.42 20.80
CA TRP A 38 -10.01 -7.79 20.94
C TRP A 38 -11.32 -8.05 20.18
N GLN A 39 -12.10 -7.00 19.86
CA GLN A 39 -13.33 -7.11 19.08
C GLN A 39 -13.06 -7.40 17.58
N LEU A 40 -11.84 -7.16 17.09
CA LEU A 40 -11.39 -7.71 15.79
C LEU A 40 -11.04 -9.20 15.91
N VAL A 41 -10.37 -9.59 17.00
CA VAL A 41 -9.96 -10.99 17.26
C VAL A 41 -11.19 -11.91 17.39
N TRP A 42 -12.28 -11.41 17.96
CA TRP A 42 -13.57 -12.12 18.02
C TRP A 42 -14.19 -12.41 16.64
N ASN A 43 -13.81 -11.65 15.60
CA ASN A 43 -14.34 -11.75 14.24
C ASN A 43 -13.33 -12.37 13.24
N MET A 44 -12.41 -13.23 13.71
CA MET A 44 -11.34 -13.83 12.90
C MET A 44 -11.81 -14.79 11.78
N SER A 45 -13.08 -15.16 11.72
CA SER A 45 -13.66 -15.94 10.61
C SER A 45 -13.92 -15.10 9.34
N MET A 46 -13.80 -13.77 9.42
CA MET A 46 -14.03 -12.83 8.32
C MET A 46 -12.75 -12.06 7.97
N SER A 47 -12.74 -11.39 6.81
CA SER A 47 -11.65 -10.49 6.46
C SER A 47 -11.63 -9.27 7.40
N PRO A 48 -10.45 -8.70 7.73
CA PRO A 48 -10.37 -7.54 8.63
C PRO A 48 -11.25 -6.35 8.21
N LEU A 49 -11.43 -6.14 6.91
CA LEU A 49 -12.30 -5.08 6.37
C LEU A 49 -13.80 -5.35 6.62
N ALA A 50 -14.25 -6.60 6.54
CA ALA A 50 -15.61 -6.97 6.89
C ALA A 50 -15.85 -6.86 8.41
N SER A 51 -14.88 -7.28 9.23
CA SER A 51 -14.95 -7.11 10.69
C SER A 51 -15.00 -5.63 11.10
N LEU A 52 -14.29 -4.75 10.39
CA LEU A 52 -14.38 -3.29 10.56
C LEU A 52 -15.72 -2.71 10.07
N ALA A 53 -16.37 -3.32 9.08
CA ALA A 53 -17.70 -2.89 8.63
C ALA A 53 -18.77 -3.21 9.68
N ASN A 54 -18.70 -4.38 10.31
CA ASN A 54 -19.59 -4.74 11.42
C ASN A 54 -19.36 -3.85 12.65
N LEU A 55 -18.11 -3.45 12.93
CA LEU A 55 -17.83 -2.47 13.98
C LEU A 55 -18.40 -1.08 13.65
N ALA A 56 -18.43 -0.65 12.37
CA ALA A 56 -19.07 0.61 11.98
C ALA A 56 -20.59 0.63 12.26
N GLN A 57 -21.28 -0.52 12.17
CA GLN A 57 -22.69 -0.63 12.55
C GLN A 57 -22.94 -0.44 14.05
N ILE A 58 -21.93 -0.70 14.89
CA ILE A 58 -22.02 -0.61 16.36
C ILE A 58 -21.53 0.76 16.86
N TYR A 59 -20.42 1.26 16.29
CA TYR A 59 -19.72 2.47 16.75
C TYR A 59 -20.01 3.73 15.91
N GLY A 60 -20.70 3.59 14.78
CA GLY A 60 -21.02 4.69 13.87
C GLY A 60 -20.04 4.83 12.69
N PRO A 61 -20.28 5.82 11.81
CA PRO A 61 -19.58 5.94 10.53
C PRO A 61 -18.10 6.36 10.66
N ILE A 62 -17.74 6.96 11.80
CA ILE A 62 -16.35 7.20 12.24
C ILE A 62 -16.15 6.61 13.64
N PHE A 63 -15.09 5.80 13.82
CA PHE A 63 -14.71 5.28 15.12
C PHE A 63 -13.19 5.16 15.27
N SER A 64 -12.72 5.01 16.51
CA SER A 64 -11.32 4.80 16.86
C SER A 64 -11.08 3.37 17.36
N LEU A 65 -9.87 2.87 17.17
CA LEU A 65 -9.45 1.53 17.53
C LEU A 65 -7.99 1.59 18.03
N SER A 66 -7.79 1.38 19.33
CA SER A 66 -6.45 1.28 19.92
C SER A 66 -5.94 -0.16 19.83
N VAL A 67 -4.88 -0.39 19.04
CA VAL A 67 -4.21 -1.69 18.91
C VAL A 67 -2.81 -1.57 19.49
N GLY A 68 -2.61 -2.08 20.70
CA GLY A 68 -1.36 -1.85 21.44
C GLY A 68 -1.09 -0.35 21.63
N ALA A 69 0.08 0.12 21.22
CA ALA A 69 0.45 1.54 21.23
C ALA A 69 -0.10 2.35 20.03
N LEU A 70 -0.72 1.70 19.04
CA LEU A 70 -1.13 2.33 17.77
C LEU A 70 -2.61 2.75 17.81
N LEU A 71 -2.88 4.04 17.56
CA LEU A 71 -4.24 4.55 17.38
C LEU A 71 -4.64 4.52 15.90
N ILE A 72 -5.66 3.73 15.58
CA ILE A 72 -6.27 3.65 14.24
C ILE A 72 -7.62 4.39 14.28
N ILE A 73 -7.90 5.21 13.28
CA ILE A 73 -9.20 5.83 13.03
C ILE A 73 -9.79 5.18 11.78
N VAL A 74 -11.07 4.81 11.84
CA VAL A 74 -11.75 4.04 10.79
C VAL A 74 -12.90 4.88 10.24
N ALA A 75 -12.94 5.02 8.92
CA ALA A 75 -13.97 5.77 8.20
C ALA A 75 -14.74 4.82 7.28
N SER A 76 -16.06 4.77 7.45
CA SER A 76 -16.91 3.71 6.86
C SER A 76 -18.18 4.20 6.16
N SER A 77 -18.44 5.51 6.08
CA SER A 77 -19.55 6.07 5.28
C SER A 77 -19.06 7.06 4.21
N PRO A 78 -19.79 7.26 3.09
CA PRO A 78 -19.39 8.18 2.03
C PRO A 78 -19.22 9.64 2.50
N GLU A 79 -20.01 10.09 3.48
CA GLU A 79 -19.98 11.47 4.01
C GLU A 79 -18.78 11.68 4.93
N THR A 80 -18.55 10.73 5.84
CA THR A 80 -17.37 10.72 6.73
C THR A 80 -16.09 10.66 5.91
N VAL A 81 -16.08 9.80 4.89
CA VAL A 81 -14.99 9.75 3.92
C VAL A 81 -14.89 11.08 3.19
N MET A 82 -15.98 11.67 2.69
CA MET A 82 -15.96 12.98 2.01
C MET A 82 -15.39 14.12 2.87
N GLU A 83 -15.72 14.18 4.17
CA GLU A 83 -15.20 15.22 5.07
C GLU A 83 -13.72 15.01 5.40
N ILE A 84 -13.33 13.76 5.69
CA ILE A 84 -11.92 13.39 5.90
C ILE A 84 -11.13 13.60 4.61
N LEU A 85 -11.75 13.37 3.44
CA LEU A 85 -11.30 13.83 2.12
C LEU A 85 -11.50 15.35 2.04
N LYS A 86 -12.17 15.89 1.00
CA LYS A 86 -12.29 17.31 0.60
C LYS A 86 -11.71 18.35 1.57
N THR A 87 -12.29 18.46 2.76
CA THR A 87 -12.01 19.50 3.76
C THR A 87 -10.57 19.52 4.31
N ARG A 88 -9.84 18.39 4.38
CA ARG A 88 -8.63 18.28 5.23
C ARG A 88 -7.42 17.51 4.64
N ASN A 89 -6.85 17.95 3.53
CA ASN A 89 -5.82 17.20 2.77
C ASN A 89 -4.43 17.01 3.42
N ARG A 90 -3.83 18.10 3.91
CA ARG A 90 -2.36 18.21 4.01
C ARG A 90 -1.69 17.37 5.11
N ILE A 91 -2.43 16.80 6.08
CA ILE A 91 -1.81 16.35 7.35
C ILE A 91 -1.59 14.81 7.47
N PHE A 92 -2.48 13.91 7.03
CA PHE A 92 -2.14 12.47 6.89
C PHE A 92 -1.49 12.27 5.53
N SER A 93 -0.54 13.13 5.24
CA SER A 93 0.16 13.17 3.97
C SER A 93 1.19 12.05 3.86
N GLY A 94 1.63 11.51 5.00
CA GLY A 94 2.31 10.21 5.09
C GLY A 94 1.36 9.05 5.17
N ARG A 95 1.72 7.91 4.57
CA ARG A 95 1.12 6.62 4.95
C ARG A 95 1.63 6.20 6.33
N TYR A 96 0.86 5.36 7.03
CA TYR A 96 1.46 4.46 8.01
C TYR A 96 2.25 3.39 7.25
N ILE A 97 3.50 3.18 7.68
CA ILE A 97 4.37 2.07 7.29
C ILE A 97 5.15 1.69 8.55
N PRO A 98 5.34 0.39 8.83
CA PRO A 98 6.12 -0.10 9.97
C PRO A 98 7.43 0.67 10.21
N SER A 99 7.64 1.17 11.43
CA SER A 99 8.84 1.97 11.77
C SER A 99 10.15 1.21 11.50
N LEU A 100 10.06 -0.12 11.49
CA LEU A 100 11.10 -1.06 11.18
C LEU A 100 11.69 -0.91 9.76
N TYR A 101 10.89 -0.69 8.71
CA TYR A 101 11.44 -0.62 7.35
C TYR A 101 12.36 0.59 7.16
N TYR A 102 12.04 1.72 7.80
CA TYR A 102 12.92 2.91 7.83
C TYR A 102 14.25 2.70 8.55
N LYS A 103 14.33 1.68 9.43
CA LYS A 103 15.58 1.28 10.13
C LYS A 103 16.41 0.29 9.30
N ILE A 104 15.80 -0.40 8.32
CA ILE A 104 16.42 -1.47 7.52
C ILE A 104 16.75 -1.03 6.09
N ILE A 105 15.91 -0.18 5.48
CA ILE A 105 16.01 0.25 4.08
C ILE A 105 16.64 1.65 4.03
N PRO A 106 17.86 1.80 3.51
CA PRO A 106 18.51 3.11 3.39
C PRO A 106 17.66 4.10 2.58
N HIS A 107 17.65 5.37 3.04
CA HIS A 107 16.96 6.48 2.37
C HIS A 107 15.44 6.31 2.12
N MET A 108 14.75 5.35 2.75
CA MET A 108 13.35 4.99 2.42
C MET A 108 12.37 6.19 2.37
N GLU A 109 12.55 7.20 3.21
CA GLU A 109 11.71 8.41 3.24
C GLU A 109 12.00 9.40 2.10
N GLN A 110 13.19 9.32 1.51
CA GLN A 110 13.75 10.18 0.44
C GLN A 110 13.89 9.44 -0.91
N SER A 111 13.46 8.18 -0.98
CA SER A 111 13.60 7.32 -2.16
C SER A 111 12.26 6.82 -2.70
N SER A 112 11.14 7.12 -2.06
CA SER A 112 9.93 6.32 -2.22
C SER A 112 8.63 7.11 -2.34
N VAL A 113 7.80 6.78 -3.35
CA VAL A 113 6.48 7.43 -3.52
C VAL A 113 5.49 6.90 -2.49
N LEU A 114 5.39 5.57 -2.33
CA LEU A 114 4.62 4.92 -1.26
C LEU A 114 5.24 5.14 0.14
N GLY A 115 6.56 5.07 0.22
CA GLY A 115 7.33 4.96 1.46
C GLY A 115 7.45 6.23 2.30
N SER A 116 7.13 7.41 1.75
CA SER A 116 7.38 8.65 2.47
C SER A 116 6.31 8.98 3.52
N ARG A 117 6.75 9.21 4.77
CA ARG A 117 5.93 9.63 5.92
C ARG A 117 5.37 11.05 5.82
N ALA A 118 5.71 11.80 4.78
CA ALA A 118 5.31 13.20 4.64
C ALA A 118 5.03 13.57 3.17
N CYS A 119 4.50 14.77 2.96
CA CYS A 119 4.56 15.48 1.67
C CYS A 119 5.80 16.40 1.62
N ASN A 120 7.00 15.87 1.93
CA ASN A 120 8.26 16.61 1.84
C ASN A 120 8.65 16.86 0.36
N ASP A 121 9.66 17.71 0.14
CA ASP A 121 10.04 18.13 -1.22
C ASP A 121 10.74 17.03 -2.02
N ASP A 122 11.52 16.14 -1.38
CA ASP A 122 12.00 14.88 -1.99
C ASP A 122 10.83 14.11 -2.61
N TRP A 123 9.77 13.87 -1.82
CA TRP A 123 8.60 13.14 -2.27
C TRP A 123 7.87 13.86 -3.42
N LYS A 124 7.72 15.19 -3.37
CA LYS A 124 7.09 15.97 -4.46
C LYS A 124 7.88 15.85 -5.75
N TYR A 125 9.20 15.98 -5.67
CA TYR A 125 10.11 15.87 -6.81
C TYR A 125 10.04 14.48 -7.43
N ILE A 126 10.14 13.43 -6.60
CA ILE A 126 10.08 12.03 -7.04
C ILE A 126 8.72 11.70 -7.68
N ARG A 127 7.60 12.17 -7.09
CA ARG A 127 6.26 11.96 -7.68
C ARG A 127 6.13 12.66 -9.03
N ARG A 128 6.71 13.86 -9.18
CA ARG A 128 6.75 14.58 -10.46
C ARG A 128 7.51 13.78 -11.52
N MET A 129 8.69 13.26 -11.21
CA MET A 129 9.43 12.37 -12.13
C MET A 129 8.60 11.13 -12.53
N CYS A 130 8.00 10.44 -11.58
CA CYS A 130 7.18 9.26 -11.87
C CYS A 130 5.97 9.60 -12.75
N HIS A 131 5.29 10.72 -12.48
CA HIS A 131 4.24 11.22 -13.33
C HIS A 131 4.76 11.50 -14.74
N ASP A 132 5.75 12.38 -14.88
CA ASP A 132 6.18 12.89 -16.19
C ASP A 132 6.68 11.77 -17.12
N TRP A 133 7.40 10.78 -16.57
CA TRP A 133 8.04 9.68 -17.32
C TRP A 133 7.21 8.40 -17.47
N LEU A 134 6.26 8.08 -16.57
CA LEU A 134 5.45 6.85 -16.66
C LEU A 134 3.97 7.11 -16.94
N PHE A 135 3.40 8.14 -16.30
CA PHE A 135 1.95 8.26 -16.14
C PHE A 135 1.33 9.49 -16.82
N SER A 136 2.14 10.43 -17.31
CA SER A 136 1.66 11.57 -18.08
C SER A 136 1.00 11.08 -19.37
N MET A 137 -0.03 11.79 -19.85
CA MET A 137 -0.68 11.44 -21.13
C MET A 137 0.30 11.38 -22.31
N LYS A 138 1.44 12.08 -22.23
CA LYS A 138 2.54 11.97 -23.19
C LYS A 138 3.29 10.64 -23.05
N ALA A 139 3.77 10.29 -21.86
CA ALA A 139 4.47 9.03 -21.61
C ALA A 139 3.58 7.80 -21.91
N ILE A 140 2.32 7.84 -21.46
CA ILE A 140 1.33 6.78 -21.72
C ILE A 140 1.14 6.57 -23.23
N LYS A 141 1.06 7.63 -24.04
CA LYS A 141 0.97 7.51 -25.50
C LYS A 141 2.29 7.03 -26.13
N GLN A 142 3.41 7.61 -25.73
CA GLN A 142 4.74 7.30 -26.27
C GLN A 142 5.17 5.85 -26.04
N ARG A 143 4.71 5.20 -24.97
CA ARG A 143 4.96 3.78 -24.67
C ARG A 143 3.79 2.85 -25.02
N ASN A 144 2.84 3.28 -25.87
CA ASN A 144 1.66 2.47 -26.20
C ASN A 144 2.00 1.15 -26.92
N GLU A 145 2.88 1.20 -27.92
CA GLU A 145 3.35 0.01 -28.65
C GLU A 145 3.97 -1.06 -27.74
N VAL A 146 4.60 -0.66 -26.63
CA VAL A 146 5.19 -1.58 -25.65
C VAL A 146 4.08 -2.35 -24.95
N ARG A 147 3.00 -1.68 -24.52
CA ARG A 147 1.85 -2.34 -23.89
C ARG A 147 1.12 -3.26 -24.86
N GLU A 148 0.86 -2.80 -26.07
CA GLU A 148 0.19 -3.60 -27.11
C GLU A 148 1.00 -4.87 -27.43
N ARG A 149 2.33 -4.73 -27.59
CA ARG A 149 3.24 -5.87 -27.74
C ARG A 149 3.16 -6.86 -26.57
N LYS A 150 3.11 -6.38 -25.32
CA LYS A 150 2.95 -7.26 -24.14
C LYS A 150 1.59 -7.96 -24.08
N MET A 151 0.52 -7.31 -24.54
CA MET A 151 -0.79 -7.97 -24.68
C MET A 151 -0.80 -9.02 -25.82
N ILE A 152 -0.10 -8.75 -26.93
CA ILE A 152 0.06 -9.70 -28.04
C ILE A 152 0.92 -10.91 -27.62
N GLU A 153 2.02 -10.69 -26.91
CA GLU A 153 2.84 -11.75 -26.31
C GLU A 153 1.99 -12.65 -25.39
N MET A 154 1.15 -12.06 -24.52
CA MET A 154 0.23 -12.79 -23.66
C MET A 154 -0.82 -13.59 -24.44
N ALA A 155 -1.42 -12.99 -25.47
CA ALA A 155 -2.44 -13.64 -26.30
C ALA A 155 -1.87 -14.81 -27.11
N ASN A 156 -0.65 -14.67 -27.64
CA ASN A 156 0.06 -15.76 -28.32
C ASN A 156 0.43 -16.88 -27.33
N TYR A 157 0.97 -16.55 -26.16
CA TYR A 157 1.25 -17.54 -25.11
C TYR A 157 0.01 -18.34 -24.72
N LEU A 158 -1.14 -17.69 -24.56
CA LEU A 158 -2.41 -18.37 -24.27
C LEU A 158 -2.87 -19.27 -25.42
N ARG A 159 -2.69 -18.85 -26.69
CA ARG A 159 -2.96 -19.70 -27.87
C ARG A 159 -2.10 -20.96 -27.88
N ASP A 160 -0.81 -20.86 -27.56
CA ASP A 160 0.10 -22.01 -27.49
C ASP A 160 -0.26 -23.01 -26.36
N LYS A 161 -1.08 -22.57 -25.39
CA LYS A 161 -1.65 -23.41 -24.33
C LYS A 161 -3.11 -23.82 -24.60
N GLU A 162 -3.61 -23.70 -25.83
CA GLU A 162 -4.90 -24.27 -26.22
C GLU A 162 -4.98 -25.77 -25.86
N GLY A 163 -6.16 -26.19 -25.37
CA GLY A 163 -6.42 -27.53 -24.83
C GLY A 163 -5.80 -27.83 -23.46
N LYS A 164 -5.09 -26.87 -22.81
CA LYS A 164 -4.34 -27.10 -21.56
C LYS A 164 -4.88 -26.22 -20.43
N ILE A 165 -4.86 -26.74 -19.20
CA ILE A 165 -5.22 -25.99 -17.99
C ILE A 165 -4.10 -24.98 -17.69
N VAL A 166 -4.46 -23.70 -17.48
CA VAL A 166 -3.50 -22.61 -17.20
C VAL A 166 -3.95 -21.71 -16.05
N THR A 167 -3.01 -21.26 -15.23
CA THR A 167 -3.28 -20.37 -14.09
C THR A 167 -3.15 -18.91 -14.50
N LEU A 168 -4.26 -18.30 -14.93
CA LEU A 168 -4.30 -16.92 -15.43
C LEU A 168 -3.68 -15.88 -14.48
N ARG A 169 -3.73 -16.10 -13.16
CA ARG A 169 -3.13 -15.21 -12.14
C ARG A 169 -1.64 -14.94 -12.40
N HIS A 170 -0.86 -15.97 -12.73
CA HIS A 170 0.58 -15.83 -12.99
C HIS A 170 0.85 -15.21 -14.37
N ILE A 171 0.07 -15.58 -15.39
CA ILE A 171 0.21 -15.05 -16.75
C ILE A 171 -0.06 -13.54 -16.78
N VAL A 172 -1.21 -13.11 -16.25
CA VAL A 172 -1.60 -11.70 -16.19
C VAL A 172 -0.64 -10.89 -15.32
N PHE A 173 -0.20 -11.44 -14.17
CA PHE A 173 0.82 -10.80 -13.34
C PHE A 173 2.15 -10.60 -14.10
N ALA A 174 2.64 -11.63 -14.79
CA ALA A 174 3.88 -11.55 -15.55
C ALA A 174 3.82 -10.51 -16.68
N THR A 175 2.71 -10.50 -17.44
CA THR A 175 2.48 -9.50 -18.50
C THR A 175 2.39 -8.08 -17.96
N LEU A 176 1.70 -7.84 -16.84
CA LEU A 176 1.60 -6.52 -16.23
C LEU A 176 2.94 -6.06 -15.62
N ALA A 177 3.68 -6.95 -14.95
CA ALA A 177 5.00 -6.65 -14.40
C ALA A 177 6.01 -6.29 -15.50
N ASN A 178 6.04 -7.05 -16.59
CA ASN A 178 6.87 -6.76 -17.76
C ASN A 178 6.44 -5.47 -18.48
N SER A 179 5.14 -5.22 -18.62
CA SER A 179 4.65 -3.96 -19.18
C SER A 179 5.10 -2.76 -18.35
N MET A 180 5.13 -2.89 -17.01
CA MET A 180 5.59 -1.83 -16.12
C MET A 180 7.12 -1.68 -16.17
N SER A 181 7.88 -2.78 -16.12
CA SER A 181 9.34 -2.73 -16.17
C SER A 181 9.89 -2.23 -17.52
N SER A 182 9.27 -2.63 -18.63
CA SER A 182 9.60 -2.10 -19.96
C SER A 182 9.18 -0.63 -20.17
N MET A 183 8.30 -0.08 -19.32
CA MET A 183 8.07 1.37 -19.23
C MET A 183 9.09 2.08 -18.32
N MET A 184 9.53 1.45 -17.22
CA MET A 184 10.42 2.05 -16.22
C MET A 184 11.91 2.00 -16.58
N VAL A 185 12.38 0.87 -17.15
CA VAL A 185 13.80 0.57 -17.40
C VAL A 185 14.09 -0.04 -18.78
N SER A 186 13.08 -0.07 -19.66
CA SER A 186 13.15 -0.62 -21.02
C SER A 186 13.64 -2.08 -21.11
N ARG A 187 13.39 -2.88 -20.07
CA ARG A 187 13.68 -4.32 -20.00
C ARG A 187 12.56 -5.07 -19.28
N ASP A 188 12.35 -6.34 -19.64
CA ASP A 188 11.43 -7.25 -18.95
C ASP A 188 12.09 -7.89 -17.72
N LEU A 189 11.29 -8.23 -16.69
CA LEU A 189 11.77 -8.82 -15.44
C LEU A 189 11.39 -10.31 -15.29
N ILE A 190 10.33 -10.74 -15.97
CA ILE A 190 9.72 -12.06 -15.79
C ILE A 190 9.66 -12.79 -17.14
N ASP A 191 10.21 -13.99 -17.18
CA ASP A 191 9.91 -14.95 -18.22
C ASP A 191 8.56 -15.62 -17.90
N ILE A 192 7.54 -15.38 -18.74
CA ILE A 192 6.17 -15.84 -18.52
C ILE A 192 6.12 -17.37 -18.37
N GLU A 193 6.94 -18.11 -19.11
CA GLU A 193 6.93 -19.56 -19.05
C GLU A 193 7.64 -20.10 -17.80
N ARG A 194 8.73 -19.46 -17.37
CA ARG A 194 9.43 -19.81 -16.12
C ARG A 194 8.56 -19.55 -14.88
N GLU A 195 7.86 -18.41 -14.83
CA GLU A 195 6.95 -18.10 -13.71
C GLU A 195 5.78 -19.11 -13.65
N CYS A 196 5.24 -19.51 -14.81
CA CYS A 196 4.18 -20.52 -14.90
C CYS A 196 4.66 -21.96 -14.64
N LYS A 197 5.93 -22.30 -14.93
CA LYS A 197 6.50 -23.66 -14.74
C LYS A 197 6.88 -24.00 -13.29
N GLY A 198 6.71 -23.06 -12.35
CA GLY A 198 6.44 -23.36 -10.94
C GLY A 198 7.51 -24.14 -10.16
N ARG A 199 8.55 -23.43 -9.66
CA ARG A 199 9.26 -23.87 -8.44
C ARG A 199 9.81 -22.71 -7.58
N ASN A 200 10.00 -21.53 -8.14
CA ASN A 200 10.29 -20.28 -7.43
C ASN A 200 9.48 -19.13 -8.05
N GLN A 201 8.28 -18.86 -7.55
CA GLN A 201 7.44 -17.72 -7.97
C GLN A 201 7.97 -16.41 -7.36
N ARG A 202 9.21 -16.07 -7.71
CA ARG A 202 10.09 -15.24 -6.87
C ARG A 202 9.61 -13.79 -6.83
N LEU A 203 9.28 -13.20 -7.97
CA LEU A 203 8.84 -11.80 -8.03
C LEU A 203 7.37 -11.65 -7.60
N MET A 204 6.50 -12.63 -7.90
CA MET A 204 5.11 -12.57 -7.46
C MET A 204 4.95 -12.71 -5.94
N GLY A 205 5.55 -13.73 -5.32
CA GLY A 205 5.53 -13.89 -3.87
C GLY A 205 6.24 -12.74 -3.14
N PHE A 206 7.24 -12.11 -3.77
CA PHE A 206 7.90 -10.92 -3.25
C PHE A 206 6.98 -9.68 -3.26
N ILE A 207 6.25 -9.42 -4.36
CA ILE A 207 5.28 -8.30 -4.40
C ILE A 207 4.11 -8.56 -3.44
N GLU A 208 3.62 -9.80 -3.32
CA GLU A 208 2.58 -10.14 -2.34
C GLU A 208 3.07 -9.91 -0.89
N ALA A 209 4.32 -10.27 -0.57
CA ALA A 209 4.93 -9.96 0.71
C ALA A 209 5.08 -8.44 0.94
N ILE A 210 5.41 -7.63 -0.07
CA ILE A 210 5.41 -6.16 0.09
C ILE A 210 4.01 -5.63 0.40
N MET A 211 3.01 -6.03 -0.40
CA MET A 211 1.64 -5.55 -0.26
C MET A 211 1.03 -5.92 1.09
N LEU A 212 1.35 -7.11 1.62
CA LEU A 212 0.89 -7.55 2.94
C LEU A 212 1.76 -6.96 4.06
N ASP A 213 3.06 -7.26 4.08
CA ASP A 213 3.95 -7.02 5.24
C ASP A 213 4.52 -5.60 5.35
N VAL A 214 4.49 -4.80 4.27
CA VAL A 214 4.99 -3.41 4.27
C VAL A 214 3.84 -2.40 4.29
N LEU A 215 2.73 -2.73 3.61
CA LEU A 215 1.62 -1.80 3.35
C LEU A 215 0.28 -2.24 3.97
N GLY A 216 0.09 -3.53 4.26
CA GLY A 216 -1.18 -4.11 4.70
C GLY A 216 -1.31 -4.37 6.20
N THR A 217 -0.21 -4.63 6.91
CA THR A 217 -0.20 -5.00 8.33
C THR A 217 0.58 -4.03 9.22
N PRO A 218 0.04 -3.61 10.38
CA PRO A 218 0.83 -2.96 11.43
C PRO A 218 1.98 -3.83 11.94
N SER A 219 3.15 -3.22 12.18
CA SER A 219 4.31 -3.92 12.76
C SER A 219 4.03 -4.33 14.20
N VAL A 220 4.34 -5.56 14.59
CA VAL A 220 4.36 -5.98 15.99
C VAL A 220 5.34 -5.11 16.81
N VAL A 221 6.44 -4.64 16.19
CA VAL A 221 7.36 -3.64 16.77
C VAL A 221 6.68 -2.31 17.12
N ASP A 222 5.71 -1.85 16.33
CA ASP A 222 5.01 -0.58 16.53
C ASP A 222 3.79 -0.74 17.45
N LEU A 223 3.13 -1.90 17.38
CA LEU A 223 2.03 -2.26 18.28
C LEU A 223 2.54 -2.48 19.72
N PHE A 224 3.70 -3.10 19.90
CA PHE A 224 4.27 -3.43 21.21
C PHE A 224 5.77 -3.03 21.31
N PRO A 225 6.11 -1.72 21.38
CA PRO A 225 7.50 -1.26 21.39
C PRO A 225 8.35 -1.81 22.54
N THR A 226 7.72 -2.11 23.70
CA THR A 226 8.37 -2.74 24.86
C THR A 226 8.77 -4.21 24.62
N LEU A 227 8.28 -4.84 23.55
CA LEU A 227 8.53 -6.24 23.19
C LEU A 227 9.28 -6.41 21.85
N ASP A 228 9.77 -5.32 21.24
CA ASP A 228 10.54 -5.32 19.96
C ASP A 228 11.65 -6.37 19.95
N GLY A 229 12.44 -6.46 21.03
CA GLY A 229 13.55 -7.42 21.14
C GLY A 229 13.14 -8.90 21.08
N LEU A 230 11.91 -9.25 21.48
CA LEU A 230 11.40 -10.63 21.48
C LEU A 230 10.54 -10.93 20.24
N LEU A 231 9.59 -10.04 19.94
CA LEU A 231 8.59 -10.26 18.89
C LEU A 231 9.06 -9.73 17.52
N GLY A 232 9.79 -8.61 17.52
CA GLY A 232 10.29 -7.96 16.31
C GLY A 232 11.37 -8.73 15.56
N PHE A 233 11.98 -9.76 16.17
CA PHE A 233 13.02 -10.59 15.53
C PHE A 233 12.57 -11.17 14.18
N TRP A 234 11.33 -11.69 14.11
CA TRP A 234 10.80 -12.30 12.90
C TRP A 234 10.51 -11.27 11.81
N GLU A 235 9.93 -10.11 12.18
CA GLU A 235 9.73 -8.98 11.27
C GLU A 235 11.08 -8.46 10.74
N ARG A 236 12.08 -8.29 11.61
CA ARG A 236 13.45 -7.86 11.28
C ARG A 236 14.11 -8.80 10.26
N ARG A 237 14.00 -10.12 10.48
CA ARG A 237 14.52 -11.15 9.57
C ARG A 237 13.78 -11.13 8.22
N LYS A 238 12.46 -10.96 8.22
CA LYS A 238 11.63 -10.91 7.00
C LYS A 238 11.91 -9.65 6.19
N ALA A 239 11.92 -8.48 6.82
CA ALA A 239 12.22 -7.19 6.21
C ALA A 239 13.63 -7.14 5.61
N THR A 240 14.65 -7.66 6.31
CA THR A 240 16.02 -7.78 5.78
C THR A 240 16.07 -8.69 4.54
N LYS A 241 15.38 -9.84 4.56
CA LYS A 241 15.29 -10.72 3.39
C LYS A 241 14.65 -10.01 2.20
N LEU A 242 13.54 -9.29 2.40
CA LEU A 242 12.87 -8.53 1.34
C LEU A 242 13.78 -7.44 0.77
N HIS A 243 14.51 -6.70 1.60
CA HIS A 243 15.46 -5.68 1.12
C HIS A 243 16.61 -6.29 0.30
N GLN A 244 17.19 -7.40 0.75
CA GLN A 244 18.24 -8.14 0.01
C GLN A 244 17.71 -8.72 -1.30
N GLU A 245 16.51 -9.32 -1.29
CA GLU A 245 15.83 -9.87 -2.45
C GLU A 245 15.61 -8.79 -3.52
N PHE A 246 15.11 -7.62 -3.11
CA PHE A 246 14.96 -6.46 -4.00
C PHE A 246 16.30 -5.99 -4.58
N LYS A 247 17.32 -5.80 -3.74
CA LYS A 247 18.64 -5.34 -4.18
C LYS A 247 19.28 -6.32 -5.17
N SER A 248 19.02 -7.62 -5.01
CA SER A 248 19.46 -8.66 -5.97
C SER A 248 18.75 -8.61 -7.33
N LEU A 249 17.52 -8.08 -7.40
CA LEU A 249 16.76 -7.95 -8.65
C LEU A 249 17.14 -6.69 -9.42
N TRP A 250 17.25 -5.55 -8.73
CA TRP A 250 17.39 -4.24 -9.39
C TRP A 250 18.78 -3.63 -9.33
N GLY A 251 19.62 -3.98 -8.34
CA GLY A 251 20.98 -3.45 -8.23
C GLY A 251 21.78 -3.67 -9.51
N LYS A 252 21.78 -4.92 -9.99
CA LYS A 252 22.41 -5.32 -11.26
C LYS A 252 21.89 -4.54 -12.48
N VAL A 253 20.57 -4.30 -12.57
CA VAL A 253 19.96 -3.54 -13.69
C VAL A 253 20.41 -2.06 -13.66
N ILE A 254 20.56 -1.48 -12.47
CA ILE A 254 21.03 -0.10 -12.28
C ILE A 254 22.53 0.00 -12.57
N GLU A 255 23.33 -0.99 -12.14
CA GLU A 255 24.77 -1.07 -12.36
C GLU A 255 25.10 -1.19 -13.85
N GLU A 256 24.53 -2.17 -14.55
CA GLU A 256 24.68 -2.33 -16.01
C GLU A 256 24.27 -1.05 -16.78
N ARG A 257 23.15 -0.40 -16.40
CA ARG A 257 22.72 0.83 -17.08
C ARG A 257 23.66 2.02 -16.83
N ARG A 258 24.34 2.08 -15.69
CA ARG A 258 25.38 3.11 -15.46
C ARG A 258 26.59 2.88 -16.34
N GLU A 259 27.06 1.64 -16.44
CA GLU A 259 28.17 1.27 -17.32
C GLU A 259 27.83 1.57 -18.79
N GLU A 260 26.61 1.23 -19.23
CA GLU A 260 26.06 1.60 -20.56
C GLU A 260 26.11 3.13 -20.80
N LYS A 261 25.70 3.95 -19.83
CA LYS A 261 25.69 5.42 -19.96
C LYS A 261 27.06 6.09 -19.80
N CYS A 262 27.98 5.54 -19.01
CA CYS A 262 29.35 6.06 -18.92
C CYS A 262 30.12 5.97 -20.24
N VAL A 263 29.67 5.11 -21.17
CA VAL A 263 30.23 4.97 -22.52
C VAL A 263 29.47 5.82 -23.56
N ARG A 264 28.26 6.33 -23.26
CA ARG A 264 27.40 7.03 -24.25
C ARG A 264 26.58 8.15 -23.60
N GLU A 265 26.86 9.40 -23.99
CA GLU A 265 26.00 10.56 -23.70
C GLU A 265 24.71 10.54 -24.54
N ALA A 266 23.81 9.60 -24.23
CA ALA A 266 22.50 9.50 -24.85
C ALA A 266 21.44 10.28 -24.04
N PRO A 267 20.48 10.96 -24.71
CA PRO A 267 19.33 11.54 -24.03
C PRO A 267 18.52 10.45 -23.33
N SER A 268 18.04 10.75 -22.11
CA SER A 268 17.37 9.76 -21.27
C SER A 268 16.10 9.20 -21.92
N GLN A 269 16.02 7.87 -22.04
CA GLN A 269 14.97 7.18 -22.78
C GLN A 269 13.84 6.69 -21.88
N ASP A 270 14.16 6.34 -20.62
CA ASP A 270 13.23 5.84 -19.61
C ASP A 270 13.44 6.49 -18.22
N LEU A 271 12.66 6.07 -17.23
CA LEU A 271 12.71 6.62 -15.87
C LEU A 271 14.06 6.33 -15.19
N LEU A 272 14.66 5.16 -15.40
CA LEU A 272 15.98 4.83 -14.85
C LEU A 272 17.06 5.75 -15.43
N ASP A 273 17.06 5.96 -16.74
CA ASP A 273 17.96 6.91 -17.40
C ASP A 273 17.84 8.32 -16.83
N ALA A 274 16.61 8.76 -16.55
CA ALA A 274 16.31 10.06 -15.98
C ALA A 274 16.77 10.18 -14.51
N LEU A 275 16.60 9.13 -13.71
CA LEU A 275 17.06 9.08 -12.32
C LEU A 275 18.59 9.07 -12.22
N ILE A 276 19.26 8.30 -13.10
CA ILE A 276 20.73 8.30 -13.22
C ILE A 276 21.23 9.70 -13.59
N TYR A 277 20.59 10.36 -14.58
CA TYR A 277 20.96 11.72 -15.01
C TYR A 277 20.76 12.77 -13.92
N ASN A 278 19.71 12.64 -13.09
CA ASN A 278 19.47 13.53 -11.95
C ASN A 278 20.29 13.15 -10.69
N GLY A 279 21.36 12.35 -10.83
CA GLY A 279 22.32 12.09 -9.76
C GLY A 279 21.84 11.17 -8.62
N PHE A 280 20.76 10.42 -8.80
CA PHE A 280 20.27 9.50 -7.76
C PHE A 280 21.28 8.37 -7.53
N CYS A 281 21.59 8.05 -6.27
CA CYS A 281 22.42 6.90 -5.90
C CYS A 281 21.65 5.57 -6.03
N ASN A 282 22.36 4.43 -6.13
CA ASN A 282 21.73 3.12 -6.37
C ASN A 282 20.65 2.78 -5.33
N ASP A 283 20.87 3.03 -4.04
CA ASP A 283 19.87 2.74 -3.01
C ASP A 283 18.62 3.64 -3.10
N LYS A 284 18.76 4.90 -3.55
CA LYS A 284 17.61 5.77 -3.85
C LYS A 284 16.85 5.32 -5.10
N ILE A 285 17.54 4.91 -6.16
CA ILE A 285 16.89 4.36 -7.36
C ILE A 285 16.17 3.05 -7.02
N CYS A 286 16.82 2.15 -6.26
CA CYS A 286 16.20 0.93 -5.74
C CYS A 286 14.92 1.20 -4.96
N GLY A 287 14.97 2.10 -3.96
CA GLY A 287 13.79 2.48 -3.17
C GLY A 287 12.63 3.04 -4.02
N LEU A 288 12.93 3.60 -5.19
CA LEU A 288 11.93 4.18 -6.09
C LEU A 288 11.32 3.16 -7.04
N LEU A 289 12.14 2.32 -7.67
CA LEU A 289 11.67 1.22 -8.53
C LEU A 289 10.79 0.22 -7.74
N MET A 290 10.96 0.16 -6.42
CA MET A 290 10.09 -0.53 -5.46
C MET A 290 8.64 0.00 -5.37
N THR A 291 8.37 1.30 -5.55
CA THR A 291 7.31 1.98 -4.75
C THR A 291 6.39 2.99 -5.47
N CYS A 292 5.90 2.68 -6.68
CA CYS A 292 5.03 3.61 -7.40
C CYS A 292 3.58 3.77 -6.81
N THR A 293 3.32 4.96 -6.24
CA THR A 293 2.03 5.71 -6.00
C THR A 293 1.20 5.45 -4.72
N VAL A 294 0.60 6.51 -4.11
CA VAL A 294 0.25 6.62 -2.66
C VAL A 294 -1.27 6.98 -2.43
N LYS A 295 -1.93 7.79 -1.56
CA LYS A 295 -1.79 8.52 -0.26
C LYS A 295 -3.07 8.37 0.65
N ASN A 296 -3.34 9.31 1.59
CA ASN A 296 -4.41 9.37 2.61
C ASN A 296 -4.68 10.84 3.19
N TYR A 297 -5.60 11.18 4.12
CA TYR A 297 -5.90 12.59 4.60
C TYR A 297 -6.02 12.76 6.14
N VAL A 298 -5.75 13.99 6.59
CA VAL A 298 -5.65 14.58 7.96
C VAL A 298 -4.95 13.84 9.11
N ILE A 299 -5.63 12.94 9.84
CA ILE A 299 -5.32 12.55 11.24
C ILE A 299 -4.97 13.69 12.25
N PRO A 300 -5.15 13.47 13.56
CA PRO A 300 -4.22 13.98 14.57
C PRO A 300 -2.87 13.23 14.49
N LYS A 301 -1.76 13.95 14.69
CA LYS A 301 -0.37 13.48 14.51
C LYS A 301 -0.14 12.06 15.06
N ASP A 302 0.62 11.26 14.31
CA ASP A 302 1.05 9.88 14.65
C ASP A 302 -0.06 8.80 14.73
N SER A 303 -1.29 9.09 14.29
CA SER A 303 -2.37 8.08 14.13
C SER A 303 -2.40 7.47 12.72
N VAL A 304 -3.13 6.36 12.54
CA VAL A 304 -3.38 5.70 11.25
C VAL A 304 -4.83 5.87 10.81
N ILE A 305 -5.11 6.03 9.51
CA ILE A 305 -6.47 5.92 8.95
C ILE A 305 -6.59 4.75 7.98
N LEU A 306 -7.74 4.08 8.05
CA LEU A 306 -8.18 3.03 7.13
C LEU A 306 -9.56 3.40 6.59
N ILE A 307 -9.67 3.66 5.27
CA ILE A 307 -10.97 3.73 4.57
C ILE A 307 -11.46 2.31 4.34
N ASN A 308 -12.67 2.01 4.80
CA ASN A 308 -13.27 0.70 4.56
C ASN A 308 -13.90 0.61 3.16
N ASN A 309 -13.07 0.56 2.12
CA ASN A 309 -13.52 0.50 0.73
C ASN A 309 -14.32 -0.79 0.42
N TRP A 310 -14.16 -1.84 1.23
CA TRP A 310 -14.97 -3.05 1.14
C TRP A 310 -16.44 -2.78 1.50
N ALA A 311 -16.69 -1.89 2.47
CA ALA A 311 -18.02 -1.46 2.89
C ALA A 311 -18.61 -0.45 1.89
N LEU A 312 -17.86 0.59 1.48
CA LEU A 312 -18.33 1.58 0.50
C LEU A 312 -18.80 0.92 -0.81
N ALA A 313 -18.03 -0.03 -1.33
CA ALA A 313 -18.36 -0.78 -2.55
C ALA A 313 -19.43 -1.88 -2.36
N ARG A 314 -20.06 -1.98 -1.18
CA ARG A 314 -21.11 -2.96 -0.85
C ARG A 314 -22.32 -2.40 -0.09
N ASP A 315 -22.31 -1.11 0.22
CA ASP A 315 -23.42 -0.46 0.91
C ASP A 315 -24.71 -0.56 0.07
N PRO A 316 -25.78 -1.20 0.58
CA PRO A 316 -27.05 -1.31 -0.13
C PRO A 316 -27.85 0.00 -0.20
N VAL A 317 -27.48 1.04 0.56
CA VAL A 317 -28.09 2.38 0.43
C VAL A 317 -27.54 3.07 -0.82
N THR A 318 -26.23 2.97 -1.05
CA THR A 318 -25.53 3.48 -2.23
C THR A 318 -25.75 2.63 -3.49
N TRP A 319 -25.67 1.30 -3.37
CA TRP A 319 -25.60 0.38 -4.51
C TRP A 319 -26.74 -0.62 -4.55
N ASP A 320 -27.61 -0.50 -5.56
CA ASP A 320 -28.58 -1.55 -5.92
C ASP A 320 -27.89 -2.89 -6.22
N GLU A 321 -28.45 -4.01 -5.73
CA GLU A 321 -27.87 -5.36 -5.82
C GLU A 321 -26.33 -5.40 -5.59
N PRO A 322 -25.81 -4.98 -4.42
CA PRO A 322 -24.38 -4.63 -4.26
C PRO A 322 -23.42 -5.81 -4.43
N LEU A 323 -23.88 -7.02 -4.14
CA LEU A 323 -23.08 -8.25 -4.26
C LEU A 323 -23.10 -8.85 -5.68
N LYS A 324 -23.85 -8.25 -6.62
CA LYS A 324 -24.08 -8.78 -7.97
C LYS A 324 -23.22 -8.08 -9.01
N PHE A 325 -22.45 -8.85 -9.77
CA PHE A 325 -21.68 -8.36 -10.91
C PHE A 325 -22.62 -7.87 -12.02
N LYS A 326 -22.85 -6.55 -12.05
CA LYS A 326 -23.86 -5.87 -12.87
C LYS A 326 -23.23 -4.69 -13.62
N PRO A 327 -22.35 -4.90 -14.63
CA PRO A 327 -21.59 -3.82 -15.28
C PRO A 327 -22.44 -2.69 -15.86
N LYS A 328 -23.68 -3.01 -16.28
CA LYS A 328 -24.64 -2.01 -16.78
C LYS A 328 -24.90 -0.85 -15.81
N ARG A 329 -24.72 -1.04 -14.49
CA ARG A 329 -24.87 0.06 -13.50
C ARG A 329 -24.02 1.29 -13.82
N PHE A 330 -22.88 1.10 -14.51
CA PHE A 330 -21.94 2.15 -14.87
C PHE A 330 -22.24 2.81 -16.25
N LEU A 331 -23.18 2.27 -17.03
CA LEU A 331 -23.54 2.82 -18.35
C LEU A 331 -24.62 3.91 -18.26
N GLU A 332 -25.47 3.85 -17.23
CA GLU A 332 -26.60 4.76 -17.02
C GLU A 332 -26.31 5.80 -15.92
N SER A 333 -25.28 5.56 -15.09
CA SER A 333 -24.83 6.45 -14.02
C SER A 333 -23.99 7.63 -14.53
N LYS A 334 -24.11 8.80 -13.89
CA LYS A 334 -23.18 9.94 -14.07
C LYS A 334 -21.85 9.78 -13.31
N LEU A 335 -21.31 8.56 -13.24
CA LEU A 335 -20.04 8.25 -12.56
C LEU A 335 -18.85 8.62 -13.46
N GLU A 336 -18.49 9.90 -13.47
CA GLU A 336 -17.29 10.38 -14.18
C GLU A 336 -16.01 9.90 -13.48
N LEU A 337 -15.27 8.99 -14.11
CA LEU A 337 -13.99 8.44 -13.60
C LEU A 337 -12.84 9.48 -13.52
N LYS A 338 -13.08 10.76 -13.81
CA LYS A 338 -12.10 11.85 -13.72
C LYS A 338 -12.74 13.13 -13.18
N GLY A 339 -12.04 13.81 -12.28
CA GLY A 339 -12.34 15.17 -11.82
C GLY A 339 -13.43 15.28 -10.74
N ASN A 340 -14.61 14.70 -10.97
CA ASN A 340 -15.75 14.80 -10.04
C ASN A 340 -15.79 13.61 -9.06
N LEU A 341 -15.19 13.77 -7.88
CA LEU A 341 -15.22 12.77 -6.81
C LEU A 341 -16.66 12.47 -6.36
N GLN A 342 -17.15 11.28 -6.70
CA GLN A 342 -18.34 10.66 -6.09
C GLN A 342 -17.84 9.62 -5.06
N PHE A 343 -18.07 9.90 -3.78
CA PHE A 343 -17.40 9.24 -2.64
C PHE A 343 -17.93 7.82 -2.36
N GLU A 344 -18.94 7.44 -3.13
CA GLU A 344 -19.58 6.13 -3.26
C GLU A 344 -18.70 5.13 -4.03
N PHE A 345 -17.89 5.61 -4.98
CA PHE A 345 -17.05 4.78 -5.84
C PHE A 345 -15.59 5.26 -5.86
N ILE A 346 -14.78 4.73 -4.95
CA ILE A 346 -13.38 5.14 -4.76
C ILE A 346 -12.40 3.98 -5.03
N PRO A 347 -12.35 3.41 -6.27
CA PRO A 347 -11.50 2.25 -6.57
C PRO A 347 -9.99 2.55 -6.52
N PHE A 348 -9.61 3.81 -6.68
CA PHE A 348 -8.21 4.26 -6.79
C PHE A 348 -7.75 5.17 -5.64
N GLY A 349 -8.61 5.38 -4.64
CA GLY A 349 -8.50 6.49 -3.69
C GLY A 349 -9.08 7.80 -4.25
N GLY A 350 -9.10 8.83 -3.40
CA GLY A 350 -9.52 10.20 -3.74
C GLY A 350 -8.61 11.25 -3.10
N TRP A 351 -7.40 10.85 -2.70
CA TRP A 351 -6.45 11.61 -1.92
C TRP A 351 -5.34 12.27 -2.80
N GLU A 352 -4.61 13.28 -2.29
CA GLU A 352 -3.71 14.14 -3.11
C GLU A 352 -2.64 13.40 -3.90
N LYS A 353 -1.99 12.40 -3.27
CA LYS A 353 -0.87 11.66 -3.87
C LYS A 353 -1.17 10.25 -4.34
N ASP A 354 -2.43 10.04 -4.73
CA ASP A 354 -2.93 8.78 -5.23
C ASP A 354 -2.35 8.37 -6.59
N LEU A 355 -2.81 7.20 -7.05
CA LEU A 355 -2.38 6.49 -8.25
C LEU A 355 -2.20 7.47 -9.41
N SER A 356 -0.97 7.91 -9.67
CA SER A 356 -0.72 8.93 -10.69
C SER A 356 -0.96 8.41 -12.12
N GLY A 357 -1.21 7.12 -12.28
CA GLY A 357 -1.54 6.43 -13.54
C GLY A 357 -3.04 6.27 -13.84
N THR A 358 -3.92 7.08 -13.23
CA THR A 358 -5.37 7.09 -13.51
C THR A 358 -5.82 8.34 -14.28
#